data_AF-A0A7T5RZB7-F1
#
_entry.id   AF-A0A7T5RZB7-F1
#
_cell.length_a   1.000
_cell.length_b   1.000
_cell.length_c   1.000
_cell.angle_alpha   90.00
_cell.angle_beta   90.00
_cell.angle_gamma   90.00
#
_symmetry.space_group_name_H-M   'P 1'
#
loop_
_entity.id
_entity.type
_entity.pdbx_description
1 polymer ?
#
loop_
_entity_poly.entity_id
_entity_poly.type
_entity_poly.pdbx_seq_one_letter_code
_entity_poly.pdbx_strand_id
1 'polypeptide(L)' 'MAQKVLEKSLEDIDKALNRIEKGTYGICKYCHKPINAKRLQARPTAGACITCKTELQENE' A
#
# COMPACT_ATOMS: atom_id res chain seq x y z
N MET A 1 -18.84 4.23 16.53
CA MET A 1 -18.49 4.17 15.09
C MET A 1 -17.27 3.27 14.87
N ALA A 2 -17.39 1.96 15.13
CA ALA A 2 -16.25 1.02 15.04
C ALA A 2 -16.28 0.15 13.77
N GLN A 3 -17.45 -0.03 13.14
CA GLN A 3 -17.62 -0.93 11.99
C GLN A 3 -16.80 -0.49 10.75
N LYS A 4 -16.80 0.82 10.45
CA LYS A 4 -16.31 1.36 9.16
C LYS A 4 -14.79 1.27 8.95
N VAL A 5 -14.01 1.08 10.02
CA VAL A 5 -12.54 0.98 9.97
C VAL A 5 -12.10 -0.44 9.60
N LEU A 6 -12.88 -1.44 10.02
CA LEU A 6 -12.58 -2.84 9.76
C LEU A 6 -12.83 -3.20 8.29
N GLU A 7 -13.89 -2.66 7.70
CA GLU A 7 -14.23 -2.83 6.27
C GLU A 7 -13.11 -2.29 5.37
N LYS A 8 -12.62 -1.08 5.63
CA LYS A 8 -11.48 -0.50 4.89
C LYS A 8 -10.21 -1.33 5.02
N SER A 9 -9.97 -1.89 6.20
CA SER A 9 -8.79 -2.72 6.44
C SER A 9 -8.84 -4.02 5.64
N LEU A 10 -10.03 -4.65 5.56
CA LEU A 10 -10.24 -5.82 4.70
C LEU A 10 -10.03 -5.48 3.22
N GLU A 11 -10.61 -4.38 2.73
CA GLU A 11 -10.39 -3.94 1.36
C GLU A 11 -8.91 -3.70 1.04
N ASP A 12 -8.14 -3.13 1.96
CA ASP A 12 -6.71 -2.90 1.78
C ASP A 12 -5.92 -4.21 1.70
N ILE A 13 -6.33 -5.24 2.47
CA ILE A 13 -5.76 -6.58 2.41
C ILE A 13 -6.12 -7.25 1.08
N ASP A 14 -7.38 -7.21 0.67
CA ASP A 14 -7.82 -7.77 -0.63
C ASP A 14 -7.09 -7.11 -1.81
N LYS A 15 -6.88 -5.79 -1.74
CA LYS A 15 -6.09 -5.06 -2.74
C LYS A 15 -4.62 -5.45 -2.73
N ALA A 16 -4.08 -5.86 -1.58
CA ALA A 16 -2.71 -6.35 -1.48
C ALA A 16 -2.59 -7.77 -2.05
N LEU A 17 -3.52 -8.66 -1.70
CA LEU A 17 -3.60 -10.03 -2.24
C LEU A 17 -3.74 -10.03 -3.76
N ASN A 18 -4.65 -9.22 -4.30
CA ASN A 18 -4.80 -9.05 -5.75
C ASN A 18 -3.51 -8.61 -6.46
N ARG A 19 -2.64 -7.83 -5.79
CA ARG A 19 -1.35 -7.44 -6.39
C ARG A 19 -0.34 -8.58 -6.37
N ILE A 20 -0.41 -9.45 -5.36
CA ILE A 20 0.41 -10.66 -5.29
C ILE A 20 0.02 -11.58 -6.45
N GLU A 21 -1.27 -11.83 -6.65
CA GLU A 21 -1.78 -12.63 -7.78
C GLU A 21 -1.39 -12.04 -9.14
N LYS A 22 -1.42 -10.71 -9.27
CA LYS A 22 -0.99 -10.01 -10.50
C LYS A 22 0.53 -9.91 -10.65
N GLY A 23 1.33 -10.34 -9.68
CA GLY A 23 2.79 -10.18 -9.69
C GLY A 23 3.27 -8.71 -9.61
N THR A 24 2.38 -7.79 -9.24
CA THR A 24 2.68 -6.35 -9.07
C THR A 24 2.88 -5.96 -7.61
N TYR A 25 2.93 -6.96 -6.72
CA TYR A 25 3.17 -6.75 -5.30
C TYR A 25 4.54 -6.15 -5.07
N GLY A 26 4.58 -5.09 -4.26
CA GLY A 26 5.81 -4.33 -4.06
C GLY A 26 6.17 -3.38 -5.20
N ILE A 27 5.24 -3.07 -6.12
CA ILE A 27 5.41 -1.97 -7.09
C ILE A 27 4.54 -0.79 -6.66
N CYS A 28 5.12 0.41 -6.67
CA CYS A 28 4.40 1.64 -6.34
C CYS A 28 3.37 1.97 -7.43
N LYS A 29 2.12 2.21 -7.04
CA LYS A 29 1.05 2.60 -7.98
C LYS A 29 1.24 3.98 -8.63
N TYR A 30 2.04 4.84 -8.02
CA TYR A 30 2.22 6.23 -8.49
C TYR A 30 3.44 6.33 -9.40
N CYS A 31 4.60 5.88 -8.93
CA CYS A 31 5.85 6.01 -9.68
C CYS A 31 6.30 4.72 -10.38
N HIS A 32 5.56 3.62 -10.26
CA HIS A 32 5.88 2.31 -10.84
C HIS A 32 7.26 1.75 -10.45
N LYS A 33 7.88 2.31 -9.40
CA LYS A 33 9.16 1.84 -8.85
C LYS A 33 8.95 0.73 -7.81
N PRO A 34 9.94 -0.15 -7.62
CA PRO A 34 9.90 -1.13 -6.55
C PRO A 34 9.81 -0.45 -5.16
N ILE A 35 8.90 -0.92 -4.33
CA ILE A 35 8.72 -0.55 -2.93
C ILE A 35 9.79 -1.28 -2.13
N ASN A 36 10.46 -0.55 -1.25
CA ASN A 36 11.50 -1.11 -0.40
C ASN A 36 10.94 -2.22 0.49
N ALA A 37 11.61 -3.39 0.52
CA ALA A 37 11.16 -4.56 1.26
C ALA A 37 10.93 -4.27 2.76
N LYS A 38 11.76 -3.41 3.38
CA LYS A 38 11.57 -2.97 4.78
C LYS A 38 10.20 -2.33 5.02
N ARG A 39 9.65 -1.63 4.03
CA ARG A 39 8.32 -1.02 4.13
C ARG A 39 7.19 -2.04 3.98
N LEU A 40 7.35 -3.01 3.09
CA LEU A 40 6.36 -4.09 2.95
C LEU A 40 6.35 -4.98 4.20
N GLN A 41 7.51 -5.20 4.83
CA GLN A 41 7.59 -5.90 6.11
C GLN A 41 6.87 -5.13 7.24
N ALA A 42 7.04 -3.80 7.30
CA ALA A 42 6.35 -2.97 8.29
C ALA A 42 4.84 -2.81 8.01
N ARG A 43 4.45 -2.73 6.73
CA ARG A 43 3.07 -2.59 6.29
C ARG A 43 2.85 -3.28 4.93
N PRO A 44 2.40 -4.56 4.92
CA PRO A 44 2.27 -5.33 3.69
C PRO A 44 1.15 -4.85 2.77
N THR A 45 0.21 -4.06 3.28
CA THR A 45 -0.87 -3.44 2.49
C THR A 45 -0.43 -2.17 1.76
N ALA A 46 0.80 -1.69 1.97
CA ALA A 46 1.28 -0.45 1.38
C ALA A 46 1.36 -0.53 -0.17
N GLY A 47 0.64 0.36 -0.86
CA GLY A 47 0.66 0.47 -2.33
C GLY A 47 1.47 1.60 -2.93
N ALA A 48 2.09 2.43 -2.08
CA ALA A 48 2.94 3.53 -2.48
C ALA A 48 4.36 3.29 -1.95
N CYS A 49 5.38 3.78 -2.65
CA CYS A 49 6.75 3.84 -2.13
C CYS A 49 6.90 4.98 -1.11
N ILE A 50 7.97 4.97 -0.32
CA ILE A 50 8.17 5.97 0.74
C ILE A 50 8.25 7.38 0.18
N THR A 51 8.93 7.55 -0.95
CA THR A 51 9.02 8.82 -1.68
C THR A 51 7.64 9.39 -2.01
N CYS A 52 6.79 8.64 -2.71
CA CYS A 52 5.45 9.13 -3.04
C CYS A 52 4.57 9.31 -1.80
N LYS A 53 4.76 8.49 -0.76
CA LYS A 53 4.00 8.67 0.48
C LYS A 53 4.42 9.95 1.21
N THR A 54 5.72 10.25 1.26
CA THR A 54 6.25 11.50 1.82
C THR A 54 5.73 12.70 1.05
N GLU A 55 5.80 12.68 -0.28
CA GLU A 55 5.25 13.74 -1.13
C GLU A 55 3.74 13.95 -0.94
N LEU A 56 2.97 12.87 -0.75
CA LEU A 56 1.53 12.98 -0.48
C LEU A 56 1.23 13.54 0.92
N GLN A 57 2.06 13.24 1.92
CA GLN A 57 1.90 13.73 3.29
C GLN A 57 2.35 15.20 3.45
N GLU A 58 3.31 15.67 2.64
CA GLU A 58 3.72 17.08 2.63
C GLU A 58 2.72 18.02 1.95
N ASN A 59 1.73 17.48 1.22
CA ASN A 59 0.67 18.24 0.57
C ASN A 59 -0.67 18.20 1.36
N GLU A 60 -0.65 17.83 2.64
CA GLU A 60 -1.81 17.90 3.57
C GLU A 60 -1.72 19.10 4.51
#